data_AF-A0A9W6GJK3-F1
#
_entry.id   AF-A0A9W6GJK3-F1
#
_cell.length_a   1.000
_cell.length_b   1.000
_cell.length_c   1.000
_cell.angle_alpha   90.00
_cell.angle_beta   90.00
_cell.angle_gamma   90.00
#
_symmetry.space_group_name_H-M   'P 1'
#
loop_
_entity.id
_entity.type
_entity.pdbx_description
1 polymer ?
#
loop_
_entity_poly.entity_id
_entity_poly.type
_entity_poly.pdbx_seq_one_letter_code
_entity_poly.pdbx_strand_id
1 'polypeptide(L)'
;MKKIFFIALILILGSPVLADNGVENKREVYGLYDIYWQTNSAKASGIDIDEEQLERATEIINEWFYLMKKLEHKKLGYIIEIDRLMARDNKTRDYEGIRKYIDRIKEIEGEEDMLTDRYQKRLKKEVDLEKIQSVY
;
A
#
# COMPACT_ATOMS: atom_id res chain seq x y z
N MET A 1 34.38 5.43 6.18
CA MET A 1 33.22 6.15 5.60
C MET A 1 32.35 5.22 4.72
N LYS A 2 31.51 4.33 5.28
CA LYS A 2 30.58 3.47 4.49
C LYS A 2 29.36 2.95 5.30
N LYS A 3 28.52 3.81 5.90
CA LYS A 3 27.31 3.34 6.63
C LYS A 3 26.02 4.17 6.44
N ILE A 4 25.95 5.16 5.55
CA ILE A 4 24.77 6.08 5.43
C ILE A 4 24.04 5.98 4.07
N PHE A 5 24.07 4.84 3.38
CA PHE A 5 23.37 4.72 2.08
C PHE A 5 21.94 4.13 2.14
N PHE A 6 21.43 3.76 3.31
CA PHE A 6 20.15 3.02 3.41
C PHE A 6 18.90 3.88 3.69
N ILE A 7 19.06 5.15 4.10
CA ILE A 7 17.91 6.00 4.45
C ILE A 7 17.42 6.83 3.25
N ALA A 8 18.28 7.12 2.27
CA ALA A 8 17.88 7.89 1.08
C ALA A 8 16.89 7.13 0.16
N LEU A 9 16.85 5.79 0.24
CA LEU A 9 15.95 4.98 -0.60
C LEU A 9 14.49 5.02 -0.12
N ILE A 10 14.26 5.27 1.18
CA ILE A 10 12.92 5.40 1.76
C ILE A 10 12.33 6.79 1.43
N LEU A 11 13.16 7.82 1.33
CA LEU A 11 12.73 9.17 0.94
C LEU A 11 12.51 9.34 -0.57
N ILE A 12 13.14 8.51 -1.41
CA ILE A 12 12.92 8.50 -2.87
C ILE A 12 11.72 7.62 -3.26
N LEU A 13 11.32 6.63 -2.47
CA LEU A 13 10.08 5.88 -2.76
C LEU A 13 8.79 6.70 -2.56
N GLY A 14 8.89 7.89 -1.94
CA GLY A 14 7.78 8.83 -1.80
C GLY A 14 7.71 9.94 -2.86
N SER A 15 8.61 10.05 -3.85
CA SER A 15 8.66 11.32 -4.62
C SER A 15 9.05 11.32 -6.13
N PRO A 16 9.54 10.26 -6.79
CA PRO A 16 9.64 10.32 -8.27
C PRO A 16 9.50 8.99 -9.05
N VAL A 17 8.70 8.00 -8.62
CA VAL A 17 8.23 6.94 -9.56
C VAL A 17 7.00 7.46 -10.32
N LEU A 18 7.23 8.58 -10.99
CA LEU A 18 6.35 9.42 -11.81
C LEU A 18 6.89 9.36 -13.25
N ALA A 19 5.99 9.12 -14.22
CA ALA A 19 6.24 8.80 -15.65
C ALA A 19 6.70 7.33 -15.86
N ASP A 20 5.91 6.39 -16.38
CA ASP A 20 4.82 6.44 -17.35
C ASP A 20 3.84 5.26 -17.13
N ASN A 21 2.57 5.46 -17.49
CA ASN A 21 1.47 4.48 -17.62
C ASN A 21 0.78 3.87 -16.36
N GLY A 22 1.17 4.22 -15.12
CA GLY A 22 0.56 3.68 -13.87
C GLY A 22 -0.21 4.69 -12.99
N VAL A 23 -0.69 5.79 -13.57
CA VAL A 23 -1.14 6.99 -12.81
C VAL A 23 -2.60 6.94 -12.35
N GLU A 24 -3.49 6.20 -13.02
CA GLU A 24 -4.90 6.11 -12.62
C GLU A 24 -5.09 5.23 -11.37
N ASN A 25 -4.50 4.03 -11.31
CA ASN A 25 -4.60 3.16 -10.12
C ASN A 25 -3.88 3.73 -8.89
N LYS A 26 -2.81 4.52 -9.06
CA LYS A 26 -2.10 5.11 -7.92
C LYS A 26 -2.96 6.16 -7.20
N ARG A 27 -3.75 6.97 -7.93
CA ARG A 27 -4.71 7.93 -7.32
C ARG A 27 -5.75 7.23 -6.44
N GLU A 28 -6.11 6.00 -6.78
CA GLU A 28 -7.10 5.22 -6.04
C GLU A 28 -6.56 4.70 -4.70
N VAL A 29 -5.31 4.23 -4.64
CA VAL A 29 -4.64 3.89 -3.36
C VAL A 29 -4.53 5.12 -2.47
N TYR A 30 -4.23 6.31 -3.04
CA TYR A 30 -4.26 7.57 -2.29
C TYR A 30 -5.66 7.91 -1.76
N GLY A 31 -6.73 7.50 -2.45
CA GLY A 31 -8.11 7.72 -2.00
C GLY A 31 -8.45 7.07 -0.66
N LEU A 32 -7.97 5.85 -0.39
CA LEU A 32 -8.21 5.19 0.91
C LEU A 32 -7.35 5.77 2.04
N TYR A 33 -6.11 6.16 1.72
CA TYR A 33 -5.24 6.87 2.68
C TYR A 33 -5.78 8.27 3.02
N ASP A 34 -6.30 9.01 2.04
CA ASP A 34 -6.92 10.32 2.28
C ASP A 34 -8.17 10.18 3.13
N ILE A 35 -9.04 9.20 2.83
CA ILE A 35 -10.23 8.94 3.64
C ILE A 35 -9.79 8.56 5.06
N TYR A 36 -8.76 7.72 5.26
CA TYR A 36 -8.25 7.39 6.59
C TYR A 36 -7.86 8.64 7.41
N TRP A 37 -7.10 9.55 6.79
CA TRP A 37 -6.67 10.77 7.46
C TRP A 37 -7.86 11.70 7.76
N GLN A 38 -8.75 11.91 6.79
CA GLN A 38 -9.97 12.71 6.96
C GLN A 38 -10.88 12.16 8.06
N THR A 39 -11.07 10.84 8.09
CA THR A 39 -11.90 10.13 9.07
C THR A 39 -11.37 10.34 10.48
N ASN A 40 -10.06 10.17 10.69
CA ASN A 40 -9.44 10.36 12.00
C ASN A 40 -9.40 11.83 12.44
N SER A 41 -9.15 12.75 11.50
CA SER A 41 -9.14 14.19 11.78
C SER A 41 -10.53 14.73 12.12
N ALA A 42 -11.59 14.23 11.46
CA ALA A 42 -12.96 14.60 11.80
C ALA A 42 -13.38 14.10 13.19
N LYS A 43 -13.01 12.86 13.53
CA LYS A 43 -13.23 12.25 14.86
C LYS A 43 -12.58 13.07 15.98
N ALA A 44 -11.36 13.57 15.74
CA ALA A 44 -10.63 14.41 16.71
C ALA A 44 -11.21 15.84 16.83
N SER A 45 -11.92 16.31 15.81
CA SER A 45 -12.44 17.69 15.72
C SER A 45 -13.87 17.84 16.23
N GLY A 46 -14.51 16.75 16.68
CA GLY A 46 -15.88 16.77 17.23
C GLY A 46 -16.93 17.22 16.22
N ILE A 47 -16.67 16.99 14.93
CA ILE A 47 -17.58 17.33 13.85
C ILE A 47 -18.71 16.30 13.85
N ASP A 48 -19.95 16.78 13.75
CA ASP A 48 -21.19 16.00 13.79
C ASP A 48 -21.33 15.17 12.50
N ILE A 49 -20.44 14.19 12.35
CA ILE A 49 -20.53 13.11 11.38
C ILE A 49 -21.36 12.02 12.04
N ASP A 50 -22.23 11.39 11.25
CA ASP A 50 -22.90 10.14 11.62
C ASP A 50 -21.86 9.12 12.14
N GLU A 51 -21.83 8.93 13.46
CA GLU A 51 -20.80 8.18 14.17
C GLU A 51 -20.71 6.74 13.67
N GLU A 52 -21.86 6.17 13.26
CA GLU A 52 -21.96 4.83 12.69
C GLU A 52 -21.28 4.75 11.31
N GLN A 53 -21.45 5.75 10.45
CA GLN A 53 -20.79 5.82 9.14
C GLN A 53 -19.27 5.97 9.28
N LEU A 54 -18.84 6.78 10.23
CA LEU A 54 -17.43 7.03 10.51
C LEU A 54 -16.73 5.80 11.11
N GLU A 55 -17.39 5.13 12.05
CA GLU A 55 -16.92 3.86 12.62
C GLU A 55 -16.83 2.80 11.52
N ARG A 56 -17.85 2.67 10.68
CA ARG A 56 -17.84 1.68 9.59
C ARG A 56 -16.73 1.93 8.57
N ALA A 57 -16.51 3.18 8.18
CA ALA A 57 -15.39 3.56 7.30
C ALA A 57 -14.04 3.17 7.92
N THR A 58 -13.88 3.45 9.22
CA THR A 58 -12.67 3.13 9.98
C THR A 58 -12.40 1.62 10.00
N GLU A 59 -13.43 0.81 10.25
CA GLU A 59 -13.33 -0.66 10.24
C GLU A 59 -12.86 -1.20 8.89
N ILE A 60 -13.50 -0.76 7.79
CA ILE A 60 -13.18 -1.19 6.44
C ILE A 60 -11.72 -0.85 6.09
N ILE A 61 -11.28 0.36 6.43
CA ILE A 61 -9.92 0.82 6.16
C ILE A 61 -8.88 0.06 7.00
N ASN A 62 -9.16 -0.18 8.28
CA ASN A 62 -8.25 -0.93 9.16
C ASN A 62 -8.07 -2.38 8.68
N GLU A 63 -9.15 -3.00 8.21
CA GLU A 63 -9.11 -4.34 7.64
C GLU A 63 -8.26 -4.39 6.35
N TRP A 64 -8.46 -3.43 5.45
CA TRP A 64 -7.63 -3.26 4.25
C TRP A 64 -6.15 -3.07 4.62
N PHE A 65 -5.84 -2.17 5.56
CA PHE A 65 -4.47 -1.87 5.98
C PHE A 65 -3.77 -3.09 6.57
N TYR A 66 -4.47 -3.85 7.40
CA TYR A 66 -3.96 -5.10 7.96
C TYR A 66 -3.59 -6.13 6.88
N LEU A 67 -4.42 -6.25 5.85
CA LEU A 67 -4.16 -7.16 4.73
C LEU A 67 -3.03 -6.66 3.83
N MET A 68 -2.97 -5.37 3.51
CA MET A 68 -1.86 -4.75 2.78
C MET A 68 -0.52 -5.00 3.48
N LYS A 69 -0.46 -4.80 4.80
CA LYS A 69 0.76 -5.05 5.58
C LYS A 69 1.24 -6.50 5.52
N LYS A 70 0.32 -7.46 5.41
CA LYS A 70 0.69 -8.87 5.19
C LYS A 70 1.31 -9.11 3.82
N LEU A 71 0.77 -8.47 2.78
CA LEU A 71 1.31 -8.54 1.42
C LEU A 71 2.70 -7.90 1.35
N GLU A 72 2.89 -6.72 1.94
CA GLU A 72 4.18 -6.07 2.05
C GLU A 72 5.23 -6.94 2.75
N HIS A 73 4.84 -7.59 3.87
CA HIS A 73 5.75 -8.48 4.59
C HIS A 73 6.19 -9.68 3.74
N LYS A 74 5.29 -10.25 2.92
CA LYS A 74 5.64 -11.31 1.97
C LYS A 74 6.60 -10.81 0.90
N LYS A 75 6.35 -9.62 0.31
CA LYS A 75 7.25 -9.00 -0.69
C LYS A 75 8.65 -8.82 -0.11
N LEU A 76 8.75 -8.30 1.12
CA LEU A 76 10.03 -8.13 1.81
C LEU A 76 10.77 -9.46 1.97
N GLY A 77 10.05 -10.54 2.30
CA GLY A 77 10.61 -11.88 2.37
C GLY A 77 11.26 -12.31 1.04
N TYR A 78 10.58 -12.09 -0.09
CA TYR A 78 11.13 -12.43 -1.41
C TYR A 78 12.31 -11.54 -1.82
N ILE A 79 12.30 -10.25 -1.47
CA ILE A 79 13.43 -9.34 -1.71
C ILE A 79 14.68 -9.84 -0.97
N ILE A 80 14.53 -10.24 0.29
CA ILE A 80 15.64 -10.80 1.10
C ILE A 80 16.20 -12.07 0.45
N GLU A 81 15.35 -12.94 -0.10
CA GLU A 81 15.81 -14.14 -0.81
C GLU A 81 16.56 -13.81 -2.11
N ILE A 82 16.09 -12.81 -2.87
CA ILE A 82 16.80 -12.32 -4.05
C ILE A 82 18.18 -11.80 -3.66
N ASP A 83 18.28 -10.97 -2.61
CA ASP A 83 19.56 -10.45 -2.11
C ASP A 83 20.53 -11.57 -1.73
N ARG A 84 20.03 -12.62 -1.05
CA ARG A 84 20.82 -13.81 -0.70
C ARG A 84 21.34 -14.56 -1.92
N LEU A 85 20.54 -14.68 -2.98
CA LEU A 85 20.96 -15.32 -4.23
C LEU A 85 21.95 -14.45 -5.02
N MET A 86 21.76 -13.14 -5.01
CA MET A 86 22.63 -12.17 -5.68
C MET A 86 24.02 -12.06 -5.03
N ALA A 87 24.11 -12.25 -3.72
CA ALA A 87 25.35 -12.25 -2.94
C ALA A 87 26.25 -13.49 -3.19
N ARG A 88 25.76 -14.52 -3.88
CA ARG A 88 26.57 -15.68 -4.29
C ARG A 88 27.55 -15.31 -5.42
N ASP A 89 28.64 -16.08 -5.53
CA ASP A 89 29.66 -15.86 -6.55
C ASP A 89 29.05 -15.94 -7.97
N ASN A 90 29.60 -15.17 -8.91
CA ASN A 90 28.95 -14.90 -10.20
C ASN A 90 28.84 -16.17 -11.08
N LYS A 91 29.64 -17.20 -10.79
CA LYS A 91 29.60 -18.51 -11.46
C LYS A 91 28.51 -19.46 -10.93
N THR A 92 27.93 -19.18 -9.76
CA THR A 92 26.93 -20.03 -9.09
C THR A 92 25.61 -19.31 -8.82
N ARG A 93 25.43 -18.13 -9.43
CA ARG A 93 24.22 -17.32 -9.28
C ARG A 93 23.02 -18.04 -9.90
N ASP A 94 22.03 -18.30 -9.07
CA ASP A 94 20.78 -18.93 -9.45
C ASP A 94 19.80 -17.89 -10.03
N TYR A 95 19.97 -17.58 -11.32
CA TYR A 95 19.11 -16.62 -12.03
C TYR A 95 17.66 -17.09 -12.16
N GLU A 96 17.43 -18.41 -12.19
CA GLU A 96 16.09 -18.98 -12.25
C GLU A 96 15.35 -18.78 -10.92
N GLY A 97 16.03 -19.04 -9.80
CA GLY A 97 15.53 -18.73 -8.46
C GLY A 97 15.22 -17.23 -8.27
N ILE A 98 16.09 -16.35 -8.76
CA ILE A 98 15.85 -14.89 -8.73
C ILE A 98 14.60 -14.53 -9.55
N ARG A 99 14.48 -15.04 -10.78
CA ARG A 99 13.31 -14.77 -11.63
C ARG A 99 12.01 -15.25 -10.97
N LYS A 100 12.03 -16.44 -10.37
CA LYS A 100 10.88 -16.98 -9.63
C LYS A 100 10.42 -16.05 -8.50
N TYR A 101 11.34 -15.49 -7.71
CA TYR A 101 10.97 -14.54 -6.66
C TYR A 101 10.47 -13.20 -7.21
N ILE A 102 11.01 -12.73 -8.34
CA ILE A 102 10.48 -11.55 -9.04
C ILE A 102 9.04 -11.78 -9.50
N ASP A 103 8.74 -12.95 -10.07
CA ASP A 103 7.39 -13.28 -10.51
C ASP A 103 6.41 -13.35 -9.32
N ARG A 104 6.85 -13.88 -8.16
CA ARG A 104 6.06 -13.85 -6.92
C ARG A 104 5.80 -12.43 -6.39
N ILE A 105 6.77 -11.52 -6.52
CA ILE A 105 6.57 -10.11 -6.14
C ILE A 105 5.49 -9.47 -7.02
N LYS A 106 5.51 -9.73 -8.34
CA LYS A 106 4.50 -9.22 -9.27
C LYS A 106 3.10 -9.78 -9.00
N GLU A 107 3.02 -11.07 -8.65
CA GLU A 107 1.75 -11.68 -8.22
C GLU A 107 1.18 -10.93 -6.99
N ILE A 108 2.03 -10.62 -6.00
CA ILE A 108 1.60 -9.86 -4.82
C ILE A 108 1.15 -8.45 -5.20
N GLU A 109 1.84 -7.77 -6.12
CA GLU A 109 1.42 -6.44 -6.60
C GLU A 109 0.02 -6.48 -7.23
N GLY A 110 -0.27 -7.53 -8.00
CA GLY A 110 -1.63 -7.76 -8.49
C GLY A 110 -2.65 -8.03 -7.37
N GLU A 111 -2.26 -8.76 -6.32
CA GLU A 111 -3.10 -8.95 -5.13
C GLU A 111 -3.37 -7.62 -4.38
N GLU A 112 -2.37 -6.76 -4.26
CA GLU A 112 -2.46 -5.42 -3.64
C GLU A 112 -3.47 -4.53 -4.39
N ASP A 113 -3.41 -4.53 -5.73
CA ASP A 113 -4.34 -3.79 -6.58
C ASP A 113 -5.78 -4.32 -6.44
N MET A 114 -5.97 -5.64 -6.55
CA MET A 114 -7.30 -6.27 -6.40
C MET A 114 -7.89 -6.06 -5.00
N LEU A 115 -7.05 -6.08 -3.97
CA LEU A 115 -7.45 -5.80 -2.61
C LEU A 115 -7.92 -4.36 -2.46
N THR A 116 -7.17 -3.41 -3.02
CA THR A 116 -7.52 -1.99 -2.95
C THR A 116 -8.84 -1.71 -3.67
N ASP A 117 -9.03 -2.18 -4.90
CA ASP A 117 -10.29 -2.03 -5.64
C ASP A 117 -11.49 -2.63 -4.88
N ARG A 118 -11.31 -3.81 -4.27
CA ARG A 118 -12.36 -4.45 -3.46
C ARG A 118 -12.79 -3.58 -2.27
N TYR A 119 -11.84 -3.06 -1.50
CA TYR A 119 -12.15 -2.28 -0.30
C TYR A 119 -12.69 -0.89 -0.65
N GLN A 120 -12.26 -0.30 -1.77
CA GLN A 120 -12.89 0.92 -2.30
C GLN A 120 -14.35 0.70 -2.69
N LYS A 121 -14.65 -0.38 -3.43
CA LYS A 121 -16.04 -0.73 -3.79
C LYS A 121 -16.88 -0.97 -2.55
N ARG A 122 -16.33 -1.65 -1.54
CA ARG A 122 -16.98 -1.88 -0.25
C ARG A 122 -17.27 -0.56 0.47
N LEU A 123 -16.28 0.33 0.55
CA LEU A 123 -16.42 1.62 1.19
C LEU A 123 -17.51 2.47 0.52
N LYS A 124 -17.51 2.57 -0.82
CA LYS A 124 -18.55 3.28 -1.59
C LYS A 124 -19.96 2.70 -1.42
N LYS A 125 -20.07 1.41 -1.09
CA LYS A 125 -21.36 0.72 -0.90
C LYS A 125 -21.89 0.88 0.52
N GLU A 126 -21.01 0.86 1.51
CA GLU A 126 -21.38 0.81 2.93
C GLU A 126 -21.30 2.18 3.62
N VAL A 127 -20.64 3.16 3.00
CA VAL A 127 -20.39 4.47 3.58
C VAL A 127 -20.77 5.57 2.59
N ASP A 128 -21.54 6.56 3.07
CA ASP A 128 -21.80 7.80 2.35
C ASP A 128 -20.55 8.70 2.38
N LEU A 129 -19.69 8.52 1.38
CA LEU A 129 -18.43 9.25 1.28
C LEU A 129 -18.61 10.76 1.06
N GLU A 130 -19.73 11.21 0.49
CA GLU A 130 -20.00 12.64 0.28
C GLU A 130 -20.21 13.34 1.63
N LYS A 131 -20.90 12.68 2.57
CA LYS A 131 -21.03 13.18 3.95
C LYS A 131 -19.68 13.30 4.66
N ILE A 132 -18.80 12.32 4.51
CA ILE A 132 -17.46 12.37 5.12
C ILE A 132 -16.60 13.47 4.47
N GLN A 133 -16.70 13.65 3.16
CA GLN A 133 -15.93 14.65 2.41
C GLN A 133 -16.42 16.09 2.64
N SER A 134 -17.71 16.30 2.90
CA SER A 134 -18.30 17.63 3.19
C SER A 134 -17.81 18.28 4.49
N VAL A 135 -17.02 17.55 5.28
CA VAL A 135 -16.38 18.02 6.51
C VAL A 135 -15.13 18.86 6.23
N TYR A 136 -14.67 18.91 4.98
CA TYR A 136 -13.57 19.74 4.48
C TYR A 136 -13.98 20.58 3.28
#